data_AF-A0A0G4L4R8-F1
#
_entry.id   AF-A0A0G4L4R8-F1
#
_cell.length_a   1.000
_cell.length_b   1.000
_cell.length_c   1.000
_cell.angle_alpha   90.00
_cell.angle_beta   90.00
_cell.angle_gamma   90.00
#
_symmetry.space_group_name_H-M   'P 1'
#
loop_
_entity.id
_entity.type
_entity.pdbx_description
1 polymer ?
#
loop_
_entity_poly.entity_id
_entity_poly.type
_entity_poly.pdbx_seq_one_letter_code
_entity_poly.pdbx_strand_id
1 'polypeptide(L)'
;MAPMAEDTTAKDDSFFQRMLNEVLRFYPEERAEICNNASCHRCTLVFGRCWNHRNLNEATHRQIDRFFGGVNMTQLHLLMKQGLDGHVMTNGPLFQRLTTDRNIRRLRGIPFLLFVGRDNAVLTPEATERTYETLCDVFGSSGGNPDDGIQYRRRVVPDYGHLDCWMGRNAWKDVYPFVREEVDRVVRGGSYRFEEPDDRFLAMTESGELLY
;
A
#
# COMPACT_ATOMS: atom_id res chain seq x y z
N MET A 1 7.98 3.18 33.48
CA MET A 1 6.73 3.90 33.17
C MET A 1 7.15 5.21 32.52
N ALA A 2 7.26 5.22 31.18
CA ALA A 2 7.66 6.42 30.45
C ALA A 2 6.53 7.46 30.52
N PRO A 3 6.84 8.77 30.54
CA PRO A 3 5.81 9.79 30.70
C PRO A 3 4.87 9.75 29.48
N MET A 4 3.58 9.66 29.77
CA MET A 4 2.45 9.69 28.85
C MET A 4 2.16 11.14 28.40
N ALA A 5 3.21 11.91 28.06
CA ALA A 5 3.13 13.36 27.91
C ALA A 5 3.45 13.78 26.47
N GLU A 6 2.43 14.35 25.85
CA GLU A 6 2.38 15.07 24.57
C GLU A 6 2.37 14.23 23.29
N ASP A 7 1.26 14.37 22.57
CA ASP A 7 1.12 13.97 21.18
C ASP A 7 1.86 14.99 20.29
N THR A 8 2.54 14.54 19.24
CA THR A 8 3.13 15.43 18.24
C THR A 8 2.01 16.05 17.41
N THR A 9 1.35 17.05 17.98
CA THR A 9 0.35 17.87 17.30
C THR A 9 1.04 18.87 16.36
N ALA A 10 0.48 19.06 15.18
CA ALA A 10 1.00 20.05 14.25
C ALA A 10 0.82 21.46 14.86
N LYS A 11 1.78 22.36 14.64
CA LYS A 11 1.81 23.70 15.30
C LYS A 11 0.57 24.55 14.99
N ASP A 12 -0.14 24.23 13.93
CA ASP A 12 -1.33 24.89 13.38
C ASP A 12 -2.66 24.16 13.67
N ASP A 13 -2.66 23.09 14.47
CA ASP A 13 -3.89 22.36 14.82
C ASP A 13 -4.89 23.27 15.58
N SER A 14 -6.13 23.32 15.06
CA SER A 14 -7.27 23.97 15.70
C SER A 14 -7.65 23.30 17.02
N PHE A 15 -8.40 24.00 17.88
CA PHE A 15 -8.81 23.46 19.19
C PHE A 15 -9.59 22.14 19.08
N PHE A 16 -10.47 22.03 18.08
CA PHE A 16 -11.23 20.79 17.83
C PHE A 16 -10.32 19.62 17.40
N GLN A 17 -9.32 19.89 16.56
CA GLN A 17 -8.35 18.90 16.13
C GLN A 17 -7.48 18.39 17.28
N ARG A 18 -7.11 19.28 18.22
CA ARG A 18 -6.39 18.89 19.44
C ARG A 18 -7.24 17.99 20.34
N MET A 19 -8.51 18.35 20.55
CA MET A 19 -9.44 17.50 21.31
C MET A 19 -9.61 16.13 20.66
N LEU A 20 -9.75 16.06 19.33
CA LEU A 20 -9.87 14.81 18.60
C LEU A 20 -8.61 13.94 18.79
N ASN A 21 -7.41 14.51 18.73
CA ASN A 21 -6.17 13.76 18.94
C ASN A 21 -6.12 13.09 20.32
N GLU A 22 -6.52 13.82 21.37
CA GLU A 22 -6.55 13.29 22.73
C GLU A 22 -7.52 12.11 22.86
N VAL A 23 -8.68 12.19 22.21
CA VAL A 23 -9.67 11.10 22.19
C VAL A 23 -9.14 9.87 21.45
N LEU A 24 -8.44 10.08 20.32
CA LEU A 24 -7.91 8.98 19.51
C LEU A 24 -6.82 8.15 20.19
N ARG A 25 -6.22 8.62 21.28
CA ARG A 25 -5.32 7.81 22.12
C ARG A 25 -5.98 6.58 22.73
N PHE A 26 -7.31 6.58 22.81
CA PHE A 26 -8.10 5.47 23.32
C PHE A 26 -8.71 4.62 22.19
N TYR A 27 -8.36 4.90 20.93
CA TYR A 27 -8.80 4.08 19.82
C TYR A 27 -8.23 2.66 19.99
N PRO A 28 -9.07 1.60 19.92
CA PRO A 28 -8.61 0.24 20.17
C PRO A 28 -7.58 -0.19 19.12
N GLU A 29 -6.37 -0.51 19.57
CA GLU A 29 -5.29 -1.03 18.74
C GLU A 29 -4.59 -2.20 19.44
N GLU A 30 -3.94 -3.05 18.67
CA GLU A 30 -3.06 -4.07 19.23
C GLU A 30 -1.90 -3.42 19.98
N ARG A 31 -1.42 -4.05 21.07
CA ARG A 31 -0.37 -3.45 21.92
C ARG A 31 0.90 -3.07 21.15
N ALA A 32 1.23 -3.81 20.10
CA ALA A 32 2.40 -3.54 19.26
C ALA A 32 2.23 -2.31 18.35
N GLU A 33 1.00 -1.84 18.16
CA GLU A 33 0.63 -0.77 17.25
C GLU A 33 0.27 0.54 17.98
N ILE A 34 0.35 0.56 19.31
CA ILE A 34 0.12 1.77 20.12
C ILE A 34 1.28 2.75 19.92
N CYS A 35 0.96 4.00 19.59
CA CYS A 35 1.93 5.08 19.47
C CYS A 35 1.40 6.41 20.03
N ASN A 36 2.22 7.46 19.99
CA ASN A 36 1.85 8.82 20.43
C ASN A 36 1.93 9.82 19.26
N ASN A 37 1.65 9.38 18.03
CA ASN A 37 1.67 10.25 16.85
C ASN A 37 0.25 10.53 16.35
N ALA A 38 -0.17 11.79 16.47
CA ALA A 38 -1.50 12.27 16.10
C ALA A 38 -1.83 11.98 14.64
N SER A 39 -0.86 12.20 13.75
CA SER A 39 -1.04 11.95 12.32
C SER A 39 -1.19 10.46 12.04
N CYS A 40 -0.48 9.60 12.75
CA CYS A 40 -0.69 8.15 12.69
C CYS A 40 -2.12 7.79 13.10
N HIS A 41 -2.59 8.29 14.25
CA HIS A 41 -3.95 8.02 14.73
C HIS A 41 -5.03 8.55 13.78
N ARG A 42 -4.83 9.74 13.19
CA ARG A 42 -5.74 10.32 12.19
C ARG A 42 -5.79 9.47 10.92
N CYS A 43 -4.64 8.98 10.43
CA CYS A 43 -4.61 8.06 9.30
C CYS A 43 -5.40 6.78 9.59
N THR A 44 -5.16 6.18 10.76
CA THR A 44 -5.89 4.98 11.20
C THR A 44 -7.39 5.23 11.27
N LEU A 45 -7.84 6.35 11.85
CA LEU A 45 -9.26 6.69 11.93
C LEU A 45 -9.92 6.74 10.55
N VAL A 46 -9.24 7.33 9.56
CA VAL A 46 -9.83 7.59 8.24
C VAL A 46 -9.78 6.36 7.34
N PHE A 47 -8.66 5.63 7.32
CA PHE A 47 -8.39 4.59 6.32
C PHE A 47 -8.29 3.18 6.91
N GLY A 48 -8.23 3.04 8.23
CA GLY A 48 -7.73 1.83 8.88
C GLY A 48 -6.20 1.84 9.01
N ARG A 49 -5.64 0.81 9.64
CA ARG A 49 -4.21 0.74 9.95
C ARG A 49 -3.37 0.61 8.68
N CYS A 50 -2.70 1.71 8.30
CA CYS A 50 -1.96 1.82 7.05
C CYS A 50 -0.60 1.09 7.05
N TRP A 51 -0.02 0.81 8.20
CA TRP A 51 1.31 0.19 8.32
C TRP A 51 1.40 -0.67 9.58
N ASN A 52 2.34 -1.61 9.60
CA ASN A 52 2.78 -2.25 10.83
C ASN A 52 3.87 -1.39 11.47
N HIS A 53 3.72 -0.99 12.74
CA HIS A 53 4.73 -0.15 13.39
C HIS A 53 6.13 -0.78 13.44
N ARG A 54 6.22 -2.11 13.51
CA ARG A 54 7.49 -2.87 13.40
C ARG A 54 8.25 -2.63 12.09
N ASN A 55 7.56 -2.23 11.03
CA ASN A 55 8.13 -2.00 9.72
C ASN A 55 8.44 -0.53 9.45
N LEU A 56 8.05 0.39 10.33
CA LEU A 56 8.45 1.79 10.23
C LEU A 56 9.72 2.05 11.06
N ASN A 57 10.67 2.74 10.47
CA ASN A 57 11.74 3.34 11.27
C ASN A 57 11.22 4.58 12.02
N GLU A 58 11.87 4.92 13.12
CA GLU A 58 11.43 6.02 14.00
C GLU A 58 11.42 7.37 13.27
N ALA A 59 12.42 7.64 12.42
CA ALA A 59 12.54 8.91 11.71
C ALA A 59 11.37 9.15 10.74
N THR A 60 10.99 8.11 9.99
CA THR A 60 9.82 8.13 9.10
C THR A 60 8.54 8.27 9.92
N HIS A 61 8.39 7.48 10.99
CA HIS A 61 7.19 7.52 11.82
C HIS A 61 6.96 8.91 12.44
N ARG A 62 8.00 9.57 12.96
CA ARG A 62 7.91 10.93 13.52
C ARG A 62 7.53 12.01 12.50
N GLN A 63 7.64 11.72 11.20
CA GLN A 63 7.43 12.69 10.11
C GLN A 63 6.22 12.35 9.23
N ILE A 64 5.35 11.44 9.68
CA ILE A 64 4.15 11.02 8.92
C ILE A 64 3.27 12.20 8.53
N ASP A 65 3.20 13.23 9.38
CA ASP A 65 2.47 14.48 9.13
C ASP A 65 2.92 15.21 7.84
N ARG A 66 4.17 15.01 7.41
CA ARG A 66 4.69 15.60 6.16
C ARG A 66 4.23 14.86 4.91
N PHE A 67 3.90 13.58 5.04
CA PHE A 67 3.49 12.73 3.91
C PHE A 67 1.97 12.56 3.86
N PHE A 68 1.32 12.57 5.04
CA PHE A 68 -0.10 12.38 5.22
C PHE A 68 -0.71 13.66 5.81
N GLY A 69 -1.29 14.46 4.93
CA GLY A 69 -1.97 15.70 5.27
C GLY A 69 -3.49 15.60 5.18
N GLY A 70 -4.11 16.66 4.66
CA GLY A 70 -5.57 16.75 4.52
C GLY A 70 -6.16 15.67 3.63
N VAL A 71 -7.38 15.27 3.95
CA VAL A 71 -8.16 14.26 3.20
C VAL A 71 -9.20 14.96 2.34
N ASN A 72 -9.29 14.59 1.07
CA ASN A 72 -10.34 15.06 0.19
C ASN A 72 -11.66 14.33 0.50
N MET A 73 -12.62 15.04 1.09
CA MET A 73 -13.89 14.44 1.51
C MET A 73 -14.74 13.90 0.34
N THR A 74 -14.62 14.48 -0.86
CA THR A 74 -15.29 13.95 -2.06
C THR A 74 -14.72 12.60 -2.47
N GLN A 75 -13.40 12.45 -2.41
CA GLN A 75 -12.74 11.17 -2.68
C GLN A 75 -13.02 10.14 -1.59
N LEU A 76 -13.04 10.57 -0.32
CA LEU A 76 -13.40 9.68 0.80
C LEU A 76 -14.83 9.16 0.66
N HIS A 77 -15.79 10.02 0.27
CA HIS A 77 -17.16 9.59 0.00
C HIS A 77 -17.23 8.55 -1.12
N LEU A 78 -16.46 8.73 -2.21
CA LEU A 78 -16.39 7.73 -3.28
C LEU A 78 -15.79 6.42 -2.77
N LEU A 79 -14.69 6.46 -2.02
CA LEU A 79 -14.05 5.27 -1.46
C LEU A 79 -15.01 4.49 -0.54
N MET A 80 -15.74 5.19 0.33
CA MET A 80 -16.77 4.59 1.18
C MET A 80 -17.87 3.92 0.34
N LYS A 81 -18.36 4.58 -0.72
CA LYS A 81 -19.37 4.02 -1.62
C LYS A 81 -18.87 2.75 -2.31
N GLN A 82 -17.64 2.77 -2.82
CA GLN A 82 -17.02 1.62 -3.48
C GLN A 82 -16.83 0.44 -2.51
N GLY A 83 -16.44 0.71 -1.27
CA GLY A 83 -16.32 -0.30 -0.22
C GLY A 83 -17.66 -0.92 0.19
N LEU A 84 -18.70 -0.11 0.36
CA LEU A 84 -20.04 -0.58 0.72
C LEU A 84 -20.71 -1.40 -0.40
N ASP A 85 -20.58 -0.96 -1.65
CA ASP A 85 -21.21 -1.61 -2.79
C ASP A 85 -20.35 -2.73 -3.40
N GLY A 86 -19.06 -2.80 -3.05
CA GLY A 86 -18.13 -3.81 -3.54
C GLY A 86 -17.72 -3.66 -5.01
N HIS A 87 -17.77 -2.44 -5.57
CA HIS A 87 -17.42 -2.18 -6.97
C HIS A 87 -16.59 -0.91 -7.15
N VAL A 88 -15.65 -0.94 -8.08
CA VAL A 88 -14.98 0.27 -8.58
C VAL A 88 -15.98 1.09 -9.41
N MET A 89 -15.99 2.41 -9.22
CA MET A 89 -16.99 3.32 -9.78
C MET A 89 -16.40 4.63 -10.30
N THR A 90 -17.12 5.29 -11.22
CA THR A 90 -16.86 6.68 -11.58
C THR A 90 -17.22 7.63 -10.43
N ASN A 91 -16.82 8.90 -10.57
CA ASN A 91 -17.19 9.96 -9.63
C ASN A 91 -18.71 10.18 -9.57
N GLY A 92 -19.17 10.75 -8.46
CA GLY A 92 -20.55 11.20 -8.31
C GLY A 92 -20.94 12.27 -9.34
N PRO A 93 -22.25 12.49 -9.57
CA PRO A 93 -23.37 11.89 -8.86
C PRO A 93 -23.81 10.50 -9.39
N LEU A 94 -23.25 10.05 -10.51
CA LEU A 94 -23.74 8.85 -11.20
C LEU A 94 -23.15 7.53 -10.69
N PHE A 95 -21.94 7.55 -10.14
CA PHE A 95 -21.28 6.37 -9.54
C PHE A 95 -21.36 5.10 -10.41
N GLN A 96 -21.10 5.26 -11.71
CA GLN A 96 -21.25 4.16 -12.66
C GLN A 96 -20.18 3.09 -12.40
N ARG A 97 -20.60 1.82 -12.33
CA ARG A 97 -19.69 0.70 -12.12
C ARG A 97 -18.70 0.59 -13.29
N LEU A 98 -17.43 0.47 -12.95
CA LEU A 98 -16.35 0.32 -13.91
C LEU A 98 -15.96 -1.14 -14.15
N THR A 99 -16.35 -2.06 -13.27
CA THR A 99 -16.05 -3.51 -13.36
C THR A 99 -17.04 -4.26 -14.26
N THR A 100 -17.46 -3.68 -15.40
CA THR A 100 -18.34 -4.36 -16.37
C THR A 100 -17.52 -5.23 -17.31
N ASP A 101 -18.10 -6.30 -17.86
CA ASP A 101 -17.42 -7.17 -18.84
C ASP A 101 -16.84 -6.41 -20.02
N ARG A 102 -17.53 -5.34 -20.47
CA ARG A 102 -17.05 -4.47 -21.55
C ARG A 102 -15.78 -3.74 -21.15
N ASN A 103 -15.72 -3.21 -19.94
CA ASN A 103 -14.55 -2.48 -19.46
C ASN A 103 -13.40 -3.44 -19.12
N ILE A 104 -13.69 -4.58 -18.50
CA ILE A 104 -12.68 -5.61 -18.22
C ILE A 104 -12.02 -6.03 -19.52
N ARG A 105 -12.80 -6.31 -20.58
CA ARG A 105 -12.28 -6.65 -21.92
C ARG A 105 -11.27 -5.64 -22.52
N ARG A 106 -11.28 -4.38 -22.06
CA ARG A 106 -10.30 -3.35 -22.50
C ARG A 106 -8.91 -3.53 -21.89
N LEU A 107 -8.77 -4.39 -20.87
CA LEU A 107 -7.50 -4.71 -20.22
C LEU A 107 -6.71 -5.83 -20.93
N ARG A 108 -7.22 -6.34 -22.07
CA ARG A 108 -6.55 -7.38 -22.85
C ARG A 108 -5.15 -6.94 -23.25
N GLY A 109 -4.18 -7.84 -23.10
CA GLY A 109 -2.78 -7.59 -23.47
C GLY A 109 -2.01 -6.67 -22.50
N ILE A 110 -2.62 -6.22 -21.39
CA ILE A 110 -1.91 -5.46 -20.35
C ILE A 110 -1.39 -6.44 -19.29
N PRO A 111 -0.07 -6.51 -19.03
CA PRO A 111 0.46 -7.33 -17.94
C PRO A 111 0.14 -6.74 -16.57
N PHE A 112 -0.10 -7.61 -15.57
CA PHE A 112 -0.36 -7.21 -14.19
C PHE A 112 0.53 -7.98 -13.21
N LEU A 113 1.25 -7.23 -12.38
CA LEU A 113 1.77 -7.71 -11.11
C LEU A 113 0.96 -7.10 -9.97
N LEU A 114 0.23 -7.96 -9.27
CA LEU A 114 -0.53 -7.60 -8.08
C LEU A 114 0.28 -8.01 -6.85
N PHE A 115 0.46 -7.10 -5.90
CA PHE A 115 1.06 -7.47 -4.63
C PHE A 115 0.43 -6.73 -3.46
N VAL A 116 0.40 -7.39 -2.32
CA VAL A 116 -0.30 -6.92 -1.13
C VAL A 116 0.39 -7.45 0.13
N GLY A 117 0.45 -6.64 1.18
CA GLY A 117 0.87 -7.10 2.50
C GLY A 117 -0.17 -8.03 3.13
N ARG A 118 0.27 -9.10 3.79
CA ARG A 118 -0.63 -10.06 4.45
C ARG A 118 -1.42 -9.43 5.59
N ASP A 119 -0.83 -8.49 6.31
CA ASP A 119 -1.40 -7.84 7.49
C ASP A 119 -2.14 -6.55 7.11
N ASN A 120 -2.44 -6.35 5.82
CA ASN A 120 -3.08 -5.15 5.31
C ASN A 120 -4.52 -5.02 5.85
N ALA A 121 -4.73 -3.99 6.66
CA ALA A 121 -6.01 -3.67 7.29
C ALA A 121 -6.84 -2.62 6.53
N VAL A 122 -6.35 -2.12 5.39
CA VAL A 122 -7.03 -1.12 4.54
C VAL A 122 -7.71 -1.80 3.35
N LEU A 123 -6.97 -2.64 2.62
CA LEU A 123 -7.48 -3.44 1.50
C LEU A 123 -7.12 -4.90 1.73
N THR A 124 -8.13 -5.77 1.85
CA THR A 124 -7.91 -7.18 2.14
C THR A 124 -7.07 -7.85 1.05
N PRO A 125 -6.22 -8.83 1.39
CA PRO A 125 -5.48 -9.61 0.40
C PRO A 125 -6.37 -10.23 -0.69
N GLU A 126 -7.61 -10.61 -0.32
CA GLU A 126 -8.65 -11.14 -1.22
C GLU A 126 -8.95 -10.19 -2.40
N ALA A 127 -8.91 -8.86 -2.22
CA ALA A 127 -9.21 -7.92 -3.31
C ALA A 127 -8.27 -8.09 -4.52
N THR A 128 -6.98 -8.34 -4.27
CA THR A 128 -6.00 -8.61 -5.33
C THR A 128 -6.14 -10.01 -5.91
N GLU A 129 -6.60 -10.98 -5.12
CA GLU A 129 -6.89 -12.35 -5.58
C GLU A 129 -8.05 -12.36 -6.57
N ARG A 130 -9.18 -11.73 -6.20
CA ARG A 130 -10.35 -11.59 -7.08
C ARG A 130 -10.00 -10.86 -8.38
N THR A 131 -9.11 -9.87 -8.33
CA THR A 131 -8.62 -9.19 -9.53
C THR A 131 -7.81 -10.14 -10.41
N TYR A 132 -6.89 -10.90 -9.82
CA TYR A 132 -6.09 -11.90 -10.53
C TYR A 132 -6.95 -12.97 -11.19
N GLU A 133 -7.91 -13.54 -10.46
CA GLU A 133 -8.86 -14.54 -10.97
C GLU A 133 -9.69 -13.99 -12.12
N THR A 134 -10.25 -12.78 -11.96
CA THR A 134 -11.03 -12.12 -13.03
C THR A 134 -10.22 -11.96 -14.31
N LEU A 135 -8.94 -11.56 -14.21
CA LEU A 135 -8.06 -11.41 -15.38
C LEU A 135 -7.77 -12.77 -16.03
N CYS A 136 -7.42 -13.78 -15.24
CA CYS A 136 -7.15 -15.14 -15.71
C CYS A 136 -8.38 -15.78 -16.35
N ASP A 137 -9.57 -15.62 -15.78
CA ASP A 137 -10.81 -16.20 -16.31
C ASP A 137 -11.19 -15.58 -17.66
N VAL A 138 -10.97 -14.27 -17.83
CA VAL A 138 -11.38 -13.54 -19.05
C VAL A 138 -10.35 -13.65 -20.17
N PHE A 139 -9.05 -13.74 -19.85
CA PHE A 139 -7.97 -13.66 -20.84
C PHE A 139 -7.01 -14.86 -20.85
N GLY A 140 -7.12 -15.78 -19.89
CA GLY A 140 -6.10 -16.79 -19.63
C GLY A 140 -4.86 -16.19 -18.98
N SER A 141 -3.96 -17.04 -18.48
CA SER A 141 -2.71 -16.60 -17.85
C SER A 141 -1.74 -15.87 -18.80
N SER A 142 -1.91 -16.04 -20.12
CA SER A 142 -1.10 -15.39 -21.16
C SER A 142 -1.65 -14.02 -21.61
N GLY A 143 -2.70 -13.51 -20.97
CA GLY A 143 -3.20 -12.16 -21.25
C GLY A 143 -3.94 -11.98 -22.57
N GLY A 144 -4.39 -13.09 -23.18
CA GLY A 144 -5.21 -13.12 -24.38
C GLY A 144 -4.47 -13.45 -25.68
N ASN A 145 -3.15 -13.68 -25.61
CA ASN A 145 -2.33 -14.17 -26.71
C ASN A 145 -1.64 -15.48 -26.30
N PRO A 146 -1.89 -16.63 -26.97
CA PRO A 146 -1.27 -17.91 -26.58
C PRO A 146 0.26 -17.97 -26.70
N ASP A 147 0.84 -17.11 -27.55
CA ASP A 147 2.30 -17.06 -27.75
C ASP A 147 3.02 -16.28 -26.64
N ASP A 148 2.28 -15.53 -25.84
CA ASP A 148 2.82 -14.79 -24.72
C ASP A 148 3.05 -15.73 -23.51
N GLY A 149 4.11 -15.46 -22.74
CA GLY A 149 4.31 -16.10 -21.44
C GLY A 149 3.29 -15.65 -20.39
N ILE A 150 3.49 -16.04 -19.13
CA ILE A 150 2.64 -15.63 -18.00
C ILE A 150 2.61 -14.09 -17.88
N GLN A 151 1.43 -13.49 -18.04
CA GLN A 151 1.20 -12.04 -17.98
C GLN A 151 0.58 -11.55 -16.66
N TYR A 152 -0.03 -12.45 -15.89
CA TYR A 152 -0.64 -12.11 -14.61
C TYR A 152 0.12 -12.79 -13.47
N ARG A 153 0.54 -12.00 -12.49
CA ARG A 153 1.28 -12.48 -11.31
C ARG A 153 0.69 -11.87 -10.05
N ARG A 154 0.70 -12.63 -8.97
CA ARG A 154 0.29 -12.15 -7.65
C ARG A 154 1.30 -12.55 -6.57
N ARG A 155 1.65 -11.63 -5.67
CA ARG A 155 2.47 -11.90 -4.49
C ARG A 155 1.83 -11.37 -3.20
N VAL A 156 1.83 -12.19 -2.16
CA VAL A 156 1.41 -11.76 -0.81
C VAL A 156 2.65 -11.68 0.06
N VAL A 157 2.95 -10.48 0.56
CA VAL A 157 4.16 -10.22 1.35
C VAL A 157 3.83 -10.51 2.83
N PRO A 158 4.45 -11.52 3.46
CA PRO A 158 4.21 -11.81 4.87
C PRO A 158 4.64 -10.64 5.74
N ASP A 159 3.98 -10.46 6.88
CA ASP A 159 4.36 -9.48 7.90
C ASP A 159 4.30 -8.00 7.49
N TYR A 160 3.64 -7.68 6.37
CA TYR A 160 3.52 -6.33 5.81
C TYR A 160 2.07 -5.83 5.87
N GLY A 161 1.89 -4.58 6.29
CA GLY A 161 0.64 -3.81 6.22
C GLY A 161 0.38 -3.19 4.83
N HIS A 162 -0.51 -2.20 4.77
CA HIS A 162 -0.95 -1.60 3.50
C HIS A 162 0.17 -0.87 2.75
N LEU A 163 0.83 0.07 3.43
CA LEU A 163 1.87 0.91 2.87
C LEU A 163 3.27 0.36 3.10
N ASP A 164 3.42 -0.64 3.97
CA ASP A 164 4.72 -1.27 4.27
C ASP A 164 5.44 -1.74 3.01
N CYS A 165 4.70 -2.15 1.97
CA CYS A 165 5.30 -2.59 0.71
C CYS A 165 6.09 -1.48 -0.01
N TRP A 166 5.88 -0.21 0.35
CA TRP A 166 6.53 0.96 -0.25
C TRP A 166 7.27 1.86 0.73
N MET A 167 6.86 1.89 2.00
CA MET A 167 7.50 2.74 3.02
C MET A 167 8.12 1.96 4.17
N GLY A 168 7.98 0.62 4.16
CA GLY A 168 8.59 -0.23 5.16
C GLY A 168 10.11 -0.19 5.08
N ARG A 169 10.78 -0.17 6.23
CA ARG A 169 12.25 -0.07 6.35
C ARG A 169 13.00 -1.18 5.61
N ASN A 170 12.37 -2.34 5.39
CA ASN A 170 12.93 -3.48 4.66
C ASN A 170 12.26 -3.68 3.29
N ALA A 171 11.35 -2.82 2.85
CA ALA A 171 10.67 -2.95 1.54
C ALA A 171 11.66 -3.00 0.36
N TRP A 172 12.80 -2.32 0.49
CA TRP A 172 13.86 -2.36 -0.50
C TRP A 172 14.52 -3.74 -0.67
N LYS A 173 14.48 -4.58 0.37
CA LYS A 173 14.96 -5.97 0.32
C LYS A 173 13.85 -6.91 -0.14
N ASP A 174 12.67 -6.74 0.46
CA ASP A 174 11.63 -7.76 0.38
C ASP A 174 10.65 -7.55 -0.79
N VAL A 175 10.51 -6.31 -1.27
CA VAL A 175 9.50 -5.91 -2.26
C VAL A 175 10.11 -5.41 -3.56
N TYR A 176 11.00 -4.41 -3.48
CA TYR A 176 11.49 -3.71 -4.67
C TYR A 176 12.19 -4.65 -5.68
N PRO A 177 12.93 -5.70 -5.27
CA PRO A 177 13.57 -6.59 -6.23
C PRO A 177 12.59 -7.32 -7.13
N PHE A 178 11.45 -7.80 -6.60
CA PHE A 178 10.46 -8.49 -7.44
C PHE A 178 9.62 -7.52 -8.27
N VAL A 179 9.44 -6.28 -7.81
CA VAL A 179 8.80 -5.22 -8.60
C VAL A 179 9.68 -4.85 -9.78
N ARG A 180 10.98 -4.64 -9.54
CA ARG A 180 11.99 -4.42 -10.59
C ARG A 180 12.01 -5.56 -11.59
N GLU A 181 12.08 -6.80 -11.12
CA GLU A 181 12.07 -8.00 -11.97
C GLU A 181 10.88 -7.98 -12.95
N GLU A 182 9.69 -7.61 -12.48
CA GLU A 182 8.52 -7.52 -13.34
C GLU A 182 8.59 -6.35 -14.33
N VAL A 183 9.01 -5.16 -13.87
CA VAL A 183 9.20 -4.00 -14.76
C VAL A 183 10.19 -4.35 -15.87
N ASP A 184 11.29 -5.01 -15.53
CA ASP A 184 12.30 -5.47 -16.47
C ASP A 184 11.73 -6.50 -17.46
N ARG A 185 10.99 -7.49 -16.96
CA ARG A 185 10.33 -8.49 -17.82
C ARG A 185 9.43 -7.82 -18.85
N VAL A 186 8.64 -6.83 -18.45
CA VAL A 186 7.65 -6.16 -19.30
C VAL A 186 8.31 -5.17 -20.27
N VAL A 187 9.29 -4.39 -19.81
CA VAL A 187 9.86 -3.27 -20.58
C VAL A 187 11.09 -3.70 -21.41
N ARG A 188 11.84 -4.70 -20.94
CA ARG A 188 13.12 -5.14 -21.55
C ARG A 188 13.06 -6.57 -22.09
N GLY A 189 12.01 -7.33 -21.74
CA GLY A 189 11.80 -8.71 -22.17
C GLY A 189 12.31 -9.74 -21.15
N GLY A 190 11.78 -10.96 -21.20
CA GLY A 190 12.06 -12.01 -20.20
C GLY A 190 13.49 -12.57 -20.21
N SER A 191 14.27 -12.31 -21.27
CA SER A 191 15.69 -12.66 -21.34
C SER A 191 16.59 -11.64 -20.64
N TYR A 192 16.08 -10.45 -20.29
CA TYR A 192 16.86 -9.45 -19.58
C TYR A 192 17.29 -9.97 -18.21
N ARG A 193 18.52 -9.66 -17.84
CA ARG A 193 19.09 -9.95 -16.53
C ARG A 193 19.62 -8.65 -15.98
N PHE A 194 19.12 -8.27 -14.81
CA PHE A 194 19.62 -7.12 -14.10
C PHE A 194 20.99 -7.45 -13.53
N GLU A 195 21.98 -6.60 -13.81
CA GLU A 195 23.29 -6.64 -13.19
C GLU A 195 23.32 -5.57 -12.11
N GLU A 196 23.52 -6.01 -10.86
CA GLU A 196 23.59 -5.09 -9.72
C GLU A 196 24.82 -4.19 -9.91
N PRO A 197 24.66 -2.85 -9.91
CA PRO A 197 25.79 -1.95 -10.06
C PRO A 197 26.71 -2.05 -8.86
N ASP A 198 28.03 -2.02 -9.11
CA ASP A 198 29.03 -1.84 -8.06
C ASP A 198 29.02 -0.38 -7.61
N ASP A 199 28.14 -0.06 -6.65
CA ASP A 199 27.92 1.28 -6.16
C ASP A 199 27.93 1.38 -4.63
N ARG A 200 27.75 2.61 -4.14
CA ARG A 200 27.70 2.87 -2.69
C ARG A 200 26.59 2.06 -2.01
N PHE A 201 25.45 1.84 -2.67
CA PHE A 201 24.32 1.13 -2.08
C PHE A 201 24.63 -0.35 -1.89
N LEU A 202 25.29 -0.99 -2.87
CA LEU A 202 25.80 -2.34 -2.73
C LEU A 202 26.79 -2.43 -1.56
N ALA A 203 27.76 -1.52 -1.49
CA ALA A 203 28.73 -1.47 -0.39
C ALA A 203 28.07 -1.28 0.99
N MET A 204 27.05 -0.42 1.09
CA MET A 204 26.28 -0.21 2.32
C MET A 204 25.44 -1.44 2.71
N THR A 205 24.99 -2.23 1.74
CA THR A 205 24.26 -3.49 1.97
C THR A 205 25.20 -4.58 2.48
N GLU A 206 26.35 -4.77 1.82
CA GLU A 206 27.33 -5.79 2.17
C GLU A 206 28.01 -5.53 3.53
N SER A 207 28.26 -4.26 3.85
CA SER A 207 28.81 -3.86 5.16
C SER A 207 27.77 -3.90 6.28
N GLY A 208 26.48 -4.04 5.95
CA GLY A 208 25.39 -4.01 6.92
C GLY A 208 25.06 -2.61 7.45
N GLU A 209 25.57 -1.53 6.85
CA GLU A 209 25.21 -0.15 7.21
C GLU A 209 23.70 0.09 7.10
N LEU A 210 23.02 -0.59 6.17
CA LEU A 210 21.56 -0.53 5.98
C LEU A 210 20.76 -1.52 6.85
N LEU A 211 21.41 -2.25 7.76
CA LEU A 211 20.74 -3.19 8.69
C LEU A 211 20.44 -2.57 10.06
N TYR A 212 20.86 -1.33 10.32
CA TYR A 212 20.71 -0.61 11.59
C TYR A 212 19.82 0.63 11.47
#